data_AF-A0A0B5B8G1-F1
#
_entry.id   AF-A0A0B5B8G1-F1
#
_cell.length_a   1.000
_cell.length_b   1.000
_cell.length_c   1.000
_cell.angle_alpha   90.00
_cell.angle_beta   90.00
_cell.angle_gamma   90.00
#
_symmetry.space_group_name_H-M   'P 1'
#
loop_
_entity.id
_entity.type
_entity.pdbx_description
1 polymer ?
#
loop_
_entity_poly.entity_id
_entity_poly.type
_entity_poly.pdbx_seq_one_letter_code
_entity_poly.pdbx_strand_id
1 'polypeptide(L)'
;MNAVTGRIILVILLAATAAAAAVTVVGRFSAGDLSGWEEQTFRGKKKTRYTLVTEGERTVLRAESHGSASGLIRKVAFDPAASPILRWSWKIAGTVKKGDERTKEGDDYAARIYVVFPRTFFWQTRAINYIWANRLPKGKSLPNAFAPGNVMMVAVESGGELAGTWRWEQRNIREDYLRLFGEEPPKAGGVALMTDSDNTGEEALAWYGDITLSPQ
;
A
#
# COMPACT_ATOMS: atom_id res chain seq x y z
N MET A 1 53.48 49.92 31.68
CA MET A 1 52.33 49.86 30.74
C MET A 1 52.52 48.65 29.84
N ASN A 2 51.92 47.50 30.17
CA ASN A 2 51.86 46.34 29.27
C ASN A 2 50.42 45.79 29.35
N ALA A 3 49.62 46.04 28.31
CA ALA A 3 48.29 45.47 28.17
C ALA A 3 48.41 44.15 27.40
N VAL A 4 48.07 43.04 28.06
CA VAL A 4 47.92 41.73 27.41
C VAL A 4 46.46 41.58 27.01
N THR A 5 46.21 41.68 25.71
CA THR A 5 44.88 41.56 25.10
C THR A 5 44.44 40.09 25.10
N GLY A 6 43.50 39.72 25.97
CA GLY A 6 42.88 38.39 25.97
C GLY A 6 41.93 38.23 24.78
N ARG A 7 42.19 37.22 23.93
CA ARG A 7 41.26 36.80 22.87
C ARG A 7 40.26 35.80 23.45
N ILE A 8 39.00 36.20 23.55
CA ILE A 8 37.88 35.30 23.85
C ILE A 8 37.53 34.55 22.56
N ILE A 9 37.78 33.24 22.53
CA ILE A 9 37.29 32.36 21.45
C ILE A 9 35.87 31.95 21.82
N LEU A 10 34.89 32.50 21.11
CA LEU A 10 33.50 32.11 21.21
C LEU A 10 33.29 30.81 20.41
N VAL A 11 33.18 29.68 21.11
CA VAL A 11 32.78 28.40 20.50
C VAL A 11 31.26 28.41 20.37
N ILE A 12 30.77 28.67 19.16
CA ILE A 12 29.34 28.51 18.83
C ILE A 12 29.11 27.02 18.59
N LEU A 13 28.55 26.33 19.60
CA LEU A 13 27.97 25.00 19.42
C LEU A 13 26.70 25.14 18.57
N LEU A 14 26.78 24.86 17.27
CA LEU A 14 25.59 24.57 16.46
C LEU A 14 25.02 23.22 16.92
N ALA A 15 24.02 23.27 17.80
CA ALA A 15 23.15 22.13 18.03
C ALA A 15 22.30 21.91 16.77
N ALA A 16 22.71 20.96 15.92
CA ALA A 16 21.87 20.50 14.82
C ALA A 16 20.69 19.72 15.41
N THR A 17 19.53 20.38 15.52
CA THR A 17 18.26 19.69 15.78
C THR A 17 17.93 18.83 14.56
N ALA A 18 18.19 17.53 14.63
CA ALA A 18 17.65 16.59 13.67
C ALA A 18 16.13 16.61 13.79
N ALA A 19 15.44 17.17 12.80
CA ALA A 19 14.00 17.06 12.70
C ALA A 19 13.66 15.57 12.57
N ALA A 20 12.98 15.00 13.57
CA ALA A 20 12.44 13.65 13.47
C ALA A 20 11.50 13.64 12.27
N ALA A 21 11.87 12.93 11.21
CA ALA A 21 11.07 12.92 9.99
C ALA A 21 9.73 12.21 10.28
N ALA A 22 8.64 12.92 10.00
CA ALA A 22 7.33 12.61 10.56
C ALA A 22 6.65 11.42 9.86
N VAL A 23 5.97 10.58 10.64
CA VAL A 23 5.06 9.56 10.12
C VAL A 23 3.86 10.23 9.45
N THR A 24 3.63 9.91 8.19
CA THR A 24 2.46 10.35 7.43
C THR A 24 1.37 9.29 7.50
N VAL A 25 0.18 9.66 7.98
CA VAL A 25 -0.98 8.77 8.00
C VAL A 25 -1.70 8.86 6.65
N VAL A 26 -1.76 7.72 5.94
CA VAL A 26 -2.45 7.59 4.64
C VAL A 26 -3.91 7.20 4.85
N GLY A 27 -4.17 6.27 5.76
CA GLY A 27 -5.52 5.86 6.17
C GLY A 27 -5.59 5.74 7.69
N ARG A 28 -6.59 6.37 8.31
CA ARG A 28 -6.82 6.37 9.77
C ARG A 28 -8.19 5.76 10.09
N PHE A 29 -8.41 4.55 9.61
CA PHE A 29 -9.68 3.83 9.77
C PHE A 29 -10.00 3.55 11.24
N SER A 30 -8.97 3.38 12.09
CA SER A 30 -9.11 3.22 13.54
C SER A 30 -9.82 4.38 14.23
N ALA A 31 -9.72 5.59 13.68
CA ALA A 31 -10.41 6.78 14.16
C ALA A 31 -11.77 7.01 13.47
N GLY A 32 -12.26 6.04 12.70
CA GLY A 32 -13.48 6.19 11.90
C GLY A 32 -13.33 7.17 10.72
N ASP A 33 -12.10 7.40 10.25
CA ASP A 33 -11.82 8.38 9.19
C ASP A 33 -11.57 7.71 7.83
N LEU A 34 -12.49 7.96 6.89
CA LEU A 34 -12.38 7.59 5.48
C LEU A 34 -12.25 8.82 4.56
N SER A 35 -11.98 10.01 5.13
CA SER A 35 -11.86 11.24 4.36
C SER A 35 -10.80 11.10 3.28
N GLY A 36 -11.01 11.75 2.13
CA GLY A 36 -10.11 11.77 0.96
C GLY A 36 -9.80 10.41 0.34
N TRP A 37 -10.52 9.35 0.70
CA TRP A 37 -10.59 8.11 -0.06
C TRP A 37 -11.76 8.22 -1.05
N GLU A 38 -11.47 7.96 -2.33
CA GLU A 38 -12.44 8.05 -3.42
C GLU A 38 -12.61 6.67 -4.07
N GLU A 39 -13.86 6.25 -4.30
CA GLU A 39 -14.12 5.02 -5.03
C GLU A 39 -13.84 5.21 -6.53
N GLN A 40 -13.01 4.34 -7.11
CA GLN A 40 -12.78 4.23 -8.55
C GLN A 40 -13.44 2.97 -9.09
N THR A 41 -14.38 3.16 -10.02
CA THR A 41 -15.15 2.09 -10.64
C THR A 41 -14.62 1.76 -12.04
N PHE A 42 -14.71 0.49 -12.43
CA PHE A 42 -14.45 0.05 -13.81
C PHE A 42 -15.75 -0.04 -14.60
N ARG A 43 -15.71 0.36 -15.87
CA ARG A 43 -16.90 0.38 -16.73
C ARG A 43 -17.52 -1.02 -16.81
N GLY A 44 -18.81 -1.13 -16.47
CA GLY A 44 -19.56 -2.38 -16.53
C GLY A 44 -19.30 -3.35 -15.37
N LYS A 45 -18.52 -2.97 -14.35
CA LYS A 45 -18.26 -3.80 -13.17
C LYS A 45 -19.14 -3.40 -11.99
N LYS A 46 -19.55 -4.39 -11.21
CA LYS A 46 -20.20 -4.16 -9.91
C LYS A 46 -19.19 -3.56 -8.93
N LYS A 47 -19.69 -2.81 -7.95
CA LYS A 47 -18.87 -2.16 -6.93
C LYS A 47 -18.59 -3.08 -5.76
N THR A 48 -17.36 -3.04 -5.27
CA THR A 48 -16.98 -3.56 -3.95
C THR A 48 -17.54 -2.61 -2.89
N ARG A 49 -18.16 -3.15 -1.84
CA ARG A 49 -18.70 -2.35 -0.74
C ARG A 49 -17.61 -2.09 0.30
N TYR A 50 -17.26 -0.82 0.49
CA TYR A 50 -16.33 -0.36 1.51
C TYR A 50 -17.10 0.28 2.68
N THR A 51 -16.89 -0.21 3.90
CA THR A 51 -17.58 0.30 5.10
C THR A 51 -16.65 0.31 6.31
N LEU A 52 -16.72 1.37 7.13
CA LEU A 52 -16.08 1.37 8.44
C LEU A 52 -16.93 0.55 9.41
N VAL A 53 -16.32 -0.42 10.08
CA VAL A 53 -16.99 -1.30 11.05
C VAL A 53 -16.14 -1.44 12.31
N THR A 54 -16.79 -1.72 13.43
CA THR A 54 -16.09 -2.12 14.66
C THR A 54 -15.72 -3.60 14.58
N GLU A 55 -14.46 -3.90 14.85
CA GLU A 55 -13.94 -5.26 14.96
C GLU A 55 -13.10 -5.37 16.24
N GLY A 56 -13.66 -6.08 17.24
CA GLY A 56 -13.10 -6.05 18.59
C GLY A 56 -13.16 -4.64 19.16
N GLU A 57 -12.02 -4.10 19.57
CA GLU A 57 -11.90 -2.76 20.17
C GLU A 57 -11.52 -1.66 19.16
N ARG A 58 -11.37 -1.98 17.87
CA ARG A 58 -10.94 -1.02 16.85
C ARG A 58 -11.95 -0.86 15.73
N THR A 59 -11.98 0.33 15.13
CA THR A 59 -12.65 0.54 13.84
C THR A 59 -11.70 0.15 12.70
N VAL A 60 -12.22 -0.52 11.69
CA VAL A 60 -11.47 -0.98 10.51
C VAL A 60 -12.28 -0.76 9.25
N LEU A 61 -11.61 -0.70 8.10
CA LEU A 61 -12.27 -0.65 6.81
C LEU A 61 -12.56 -2.06 6.31
N ARG A 62 -13.83 -2.45 6.28
CA ARG A 62 -14.31 -3.70 5.69
C ARG A 62 -14.59 -3.52 4.20
N ALA A 63 -14.12 -4.46 3.39
CA ALA A 63 -14.32 -4.52 1.95
C ALA A 63 -15.02 -5.84 1.57
N GLU A 64 -16.17 -5.75 0.91
CA GLU A 64 -16.99 -6.89 0.47
C GLU A 64 -17.16 -6.89 -1.04
N SER A 65 -16.72 -7.96 -1.70
CA SER A 65 -16.87 -8.16 -3.14
C SER A 65 -17.73 -9.39 -3.44
N HIS A 66 -18.69 -9.23 -4.35
CA HIS A 66 -19.57 -10.29 -4.85
C HIS A 66 -19.65 -10.21 -6.39
N GLY A 67 -18.74 -10.89 -7.08
CA GLY A 67 -18.57 -10.72 -8.53
C GLY A 67 -18.30 -9.27 -8.94
N SER A 68 -17.52 -8.54 -8.13
CA SER A 68 -17.32 -7.09 -8.25
C SER A 68 -15.85 -6.68 -8.31
N ALA A 69 -15.62 -5.49 -8.85
CA ALA A 69 -14.32 -4.84 -8.88
C ALA A 69 -14.51 -3.32 -8.83
N SER A 70 -14.08 -2.71 -7.73
CA SER A 70 -13.79 -1.29 -7.63
C SER A 70 -12.62 -1.05 -6.68
N GLY A 71 -11.80 -0.03 -6.97
CA GLY A 71 -10.72 0.39 -6.09
C GLY A 71 -11.17 1.50 -5.14
N LEU A 72 -10.55 1.60 -3.98
CA LEU A 72 -10.67 2.75 -3.08
C LEU A 72 -9.33 3.48 -3.04
N ILE A 73 -9.29 4.73 -3.48
CA ILE A 73 -8.05 5.45 -3.80
C ILE A 73 -7.85 6.63 -2.86
N ARG A 74 -6.65 6.72 -2.28
CA ARG A 74 -6.14 7.89 -1.59
C ARG A 74 -5.07 8.54 -2.44
N LYS A 75 -5.37 9.74 -2.97
CA LYS A 75 -4.37 10.57 -3.65
C LYS A 75 -3.45 11.17 -2.58
N VAL A 76 -2.24 10.65 -2.51
CA VAL A 76 -1.19 11.11 -1.60
C VAL A 76 0.13 11.11 -2.36
N ALA A 77 0.67 12.28 -2.61
CA ALA A 77 1.96 12.42 -3.27
C ALA A 77 3.07 12.29 -2.23
N PHE A 78 4.03 11.41 -2.45
CA PHE A 78 5.20 11.28 -1.56
C PHE A 78 6.44 10.87 -2.36
N ASP A 79 7.61 11.19 -1.80
CA ASP A 79 8.90 10.80 -2.34
C ASP A 79 9.37 9.50 -1.67
N PRO A 80 9.50 8.38 -2.40
CA PRO A 80 10.00 7.13 -1.83
C PRO A 80 11.43 7.21 -1.30
N ALA A 81 12.23 8.22 -1.69
CA ALA A 81 13.55 8.44 -1.10
C ALA A 81 13.47 9.04 0.32
N ALA A 82 12.43 9.85 0.60
CA ALA A 82 12.24 10.49 1.90
C ALA A 82 11.34 9.69 2.84
N SER A 83 10.35 8.97 2.31
CA SER A 83 9.41 8.16 3.09
C SER A 83 9.21 6.77 2.45
N PRO A 84 10.27 5.92 2.45
CA PRO A 84 10.23 4.63 1.77
C PRO A 84 9.33 3.61 2.45
N ILE A 85 9.07 3.72 3.76
CA ILE A 85 8.49 2.62 4.51
C ILE A 85 6.98 2.74 4.56
N LEU A 86 6.29 1.83 3.88
CA LEU A 86 4.84 1.63 3.99
C LEU A 86 4.55 0.59 5.06
N ARG A 87 3.64 0.92 5.99
CA ARG A 87 3.10 -0.02 6.98
C ARG A 87 1.59 -0.06 6.93
N TRP A 88 1.06 -1.25 7.07
CA TRP A 88 -0.38 -1.46 7.19
C TRP A 88 -0.67 -2.74 7.95
N SER A 89 -1.95 -2.95 8.26
CA SER A 89 -2.44 -4.25 8.68
C SER A 89 -3.68 -4.63 7.89
N TRP A 90 -3.89 -5.92 7.72
CA TRP A 90 -5.07 -6.44 7.06
C TRP A 90 -5.47 -7.81 7.62
N LYS A 91 -6.69 -8.24 7.28
CA LYS A 91 -7.21 -9.57 7.53
C LYS A 91 -8.08 -9.96 6.34
N ILE A 92 -8.08 -11.23 5.98
CA ILE A 92 -9.02 -11.79 5.00
C ILE A 92 -9.91 -12.84 5.65
N ALA A 93 -11.12 -13.01 5.14
CA ALA A 93 -11.98 -14.12 5.56
C ALA A 93 -11.47 -15.47 5.01
N GLY A 94 -10.85 -15.42 3.83
CA GLY A 94 -10.24 -16.53 3.12
C GLY A 94 -9.70 -16.05 1.78
N THR A 95 -8.87 -16.84 1.13
CA THR A 95 -8.42 -16.57 -0.24
C THR A 95 -9.54 -16.84 -1.25
N VAL A 96 -9.42 -16.29 -2.45
CA VAL A 96 -10.31 -16.59 -3.57
C VAL A 96 -9.93 -17.98 -4.10
N LYS A 97 -10.82 -18.97 -3.95
CA LYS A 97 -10.47 -20.39 -4.15
C LYS A 97 -10.04 -20.70 -5.57
N LYS A 98 -10.72 -20.11 -6.56
CA LYS A 98 -10.40 -20.25 -7.98
C LYS A 98 -9.30 -19.29 -8.43
N GLY A 99 -8.93 -18.32 -7.59
CA GLY A 99 -7.93 -17.31 -7.91
C GLY A 99 -6.55 -17.91 -8.20
N ASP A 100 -5.86 -17.29 -9.16
CA ASP A 100 -4.49 -17.58 -9.58
C ASP A 100 -3.86 -16.31 -10.14
N GLU A 101 -2.80 -15.83 -9.50
CA GLU A 101 -2.10 -14.61 -9.89
C GLU A 101 -1.55 -14.67 -11.32
N ARG A 102 -1.36 -15.88 -11.85
CA ARG A 102 -0.68 -16.11 -13.13
C ARG A 102 -1.62 -15.99 -14.33
N THR A 103 -2.93 -15.93 -14.12
CA THR A 103 -3.93 -15.93 -15.20
C THR A 103 -4.89 -14.76 -15.05
N LYS A 104 -5.49 -14.32 -16.16
CA LYS A 104 -6.47 -13.22 -16.13
C LYS A 104 -7.78 -13.66 -15.47
N GLU A 105 -8.15 -14.92 -15.67
CA GLU A 105 -9.36 -15.53 -15.11
C GLU A 105 -9.25 -15.73 -13.60
N GLY A 106 -8.02 -15.72 -13.06
CA GLY A 106 -7.73 -15.90 -11.64
C GLY A 106 -7.28 -14.62 -10.92
N ASP A 107 -7.27 -13.45 -11.57
CA ASP A 107 -6.71 -12.18 -11.03
C ASP A 107 -7.62 -11.47 -10.00
N ASP A 108 -8.27 -12.25 -9.13
CA ASP A 108 -9.11 -11.79 -8.03
C ASP A 108 -8.40 -11.96 -6.69
N TYR A 109 -8.53 -10.97 -5.80
CA TYR A 109 -7.81 -10.94 -4.54
C TYR A 109 -8.73 -10.60 -3.38
N ALA A 110 -8.56 -11.36 -2.28
CA ALA A 110 -9.22 -11.04 -1.03
C ALA A 110 -8.77 -9.66 -0.51
N ALA A 111 -7.47 -9.37 -0.57
CA ALA A 111 -6.94 -8.07 -0.22
C ALA A 111 -5.71 -7.72 -1.06
N ARG A 112 -5.69 -6.48 -1.55
CA ARG A 112 -4.50 -5.90 -2.16
C ARG A 112 -4.34 -4.39 -1.88
N ILE A 113 -3.09 -3.93 -1.89
CA ILE A 113 -2.69 -2.51 -1.76
C ILE A 113 -1.78 -2.12 -2.92
N TYR A 114 -2.15 -1.07 -3.64
CA TYR A 114 -1.35 -0.46 -4.69
C TYR A 114 -0.56 0.73 -4.16
N VAL A 115 0.67 0.88 -4.64
CA VAL A 115 1.38 2.16 -4.67
C VAL A 115 1.55 2.56 -6.13
N VAL A 116 1.03 3.73 -6.49
CA VAL A 116 0.95 4.19 -7.89
C VAL A 116 2.03 5.22 -8.17
N PHE A 117 2.74 5.03 -9.28
CA PHE A 117 3.84 5.88 -9.74
C PHE A 117 3.48 6.50 -11.09
N PRO A 118 2.90 7.71 -11.09
CA PRO A 118 2.53 8.39 -12.32
C PRO A 118 3.77 8.70 -13.17
N ARG A 119 3.58 8.69 -14.49
CA ARG A 119 4.58 9.11 -15.49
C ARG A 119 4.00 10.25 -16.33
N THR A 120 4.85 10.88 -17.16
CA THR A 120 4.43 11.95 -18.08
C THR A 120 3.22 11.55 -18.91
N PHE A 121 3.20 10.29 -19.36
CA PHE A 121 2.09 9.72 -20.08
C PHE A 121 1.36 8.69 -19.22
N PHE A 122 0.04 8.82 -19.10
CA PHE A 122 -0.75 8.01 -18.16
C PHE A 122 -0.65 6.49 -18.44
N TRP A 123 -0.50 6.08 -19.71
CA TRP A 123 -0.32 4.68 -20.11
C TRP A 123 1.03 4.09 -19.67
N GLN A 124 1.99 4.93 -19.26
CA GLN A 124 3.27 4.51 -18.69
C GLN A 124 3.25 4.44 -17.16
N THR A 125 2.12 4.79 -16.52
CA THR A 125 1.98 4.69 -15.06
C THR A 125 2.36 3.29 -14.61
N ARG A 126 3.19 3.20 -13.57
CA ARG A 126 3.57 1.94 -12.95
C ARG A 126 2.93 1.80 -11.58
N ALA A 127 2.77 0.56 -11.13
CA ALA A 127 2.33 0.30 -9.76
C ALA A 127 3.01 -0.93 -9.18
N ILE A 128 3.25 -0.87 -7.87
CA ILE A 128 3.52 -2.07 -7.06
C ILE A 128 2.20 -2.45 -6.41
N ASN A 129 1.83 -3.72 -6.53
CA ASN A 129 0.62 -4.27 -5.95
C ASN A 129 1.00 -5.32 -4.90
N TYR A 130 0.88 -4.96 -3.61
CA TYR A 130 1.09 -5.88 -2.50
C TYR A 130 -0.18 -6.69 -2.28
N ILE A 131 -0.09 -8.00 -2.43
CA ILE A 131 -1.25 -8.90 -2.43
C ILE A 131 -1.19 -9.88 -1.27
N TRP A 132 -2.37 -10.23 -0.75
CA TRP A 132 -2.56 -11.53 -0.12
C TRP A 132 -2.86 -12.54 -1.24
N ALA A 133 -1.85 -13.33 -1.59
CA ALA A 133 -1.95 -14.26 -2.70
C ALA A 133 -2.85 -15.46 -2.41
N ASN A 134 -3.53 -15.93 -3.44
CA ASN A 134 -4.25 -17.20 -3.49
C ASN A 134 -3.27 -18.37 -3.59
N ARG A 135 -2.33 -18.32 -4.56
CA ARG A 135 -1.42 -19.45 -4.88
C ARG A 135 0.04 -19.06 -5.07
N LEU A 136 0.35 -17.79 -5.32
CA LEU A 136 1.73 -17.31 -5.42
C LEU A 136 2.43 -17.40 -4.06
N PRO A 137 3.55 -18.16 -3.92
CA PRO A 137 4.23 -18.27 -2.63
C PRO A 137 4.65 -16.90 -2.07
N LYS A 138 4.52 -16.73 -0.75
CA LYS A 138 4.95 -15.54 -0.03
C LYS A 138 6.40 -15.17 -0.39
N GLY A 139 6.64 -13.87 -0.60
CA GLY A 139 7.92 -13.30 -1.00
C GLY A 139 8.22 -13.37 -2.50
N LYS A 140 7.40 -14.07 -3.30
CA LYS A 140 7.51 -14.05 -4.76
C LYS A 140 6.79 -12.84 -5.35
N SER A 141 7.21 -12.48 -6.55
CA SER A 141 6.59 -11.42 -7.35
C SER A 141 6.47 -11.85 -8.81
N LEU A 142 5.43 -11.37 -9.49
CA LEU A 142 5.26 -11.55 -10.93
C LEU A 142 4.50 -10.37 -11.55
N PRO A 143 4.58 -10.17 -12.86
CA PRO A 143 3.80 -9.16 -13.57
C PRO A 143 2.29 -9.43 -13.49
N ASN A 144 1.46 -8.39 -13.35
CA ASN A 144 0.02 -8.56 -13.38
C ASN A 144 -0.47 -9.09 -14.74
N ALA A 145 -1.47 -9.96 -14.74
CA ALA A 145 -1.96 -10.63 -15.95
C ALA A 145 -2.62 -9.67 -16.98
N PHE A 146 -3.17 -8.54 -16.54
CA PHE A 146 -3.76 -7.51 -17.40
C PHE A 146 -2.78 -6.42 -17.83
N ALA A 147 -1.80 -6.09 -16.99
CA ALA A 147 -0.83 -5.02 -17.22
C ALA A 147 0.63 -5.45 -16.97
N PRO A 148 1.14 -6.46 -17.69
CA PRO A 148 2.44 -7.10 -17.37
C PRO A 148 3.66 -6.17 -17.54
N GLY A 149 3.54 -5.08 -18.30
CA GLY A 149 4.62 -4.10 -18.45
C GLY A 149 4.64 -3.02 -17.36
N ASN A 150 3.57 -2.88 -16.59
CA ASN A 150 3.31 -1.69 -15.77
C ASN A 150 3.06 -2.02 -14.30
N VAL A 151 2.46 -3.16 -14.00
CA VAL A 151 2.05 -3.52 -12.65
C VAL A 151 2.78 -4.78 -12.21
N MET A 152 3.50 -4.67 -11.10
CA MET A 152 4.21 -5.78 -10.49
C MET A 152 3.51 -6.18 -9.19
N MET A 153 3.16 -7.45 -9.08
CA MET A 153 2.50 -8.02 -7.93
C MET A 153 3.53 -8.64 -6.99
N VAL A 154 3.38 -8.43 -5.70
CA VAL A 154 4.27 -8.93 -4.64
C VAL A 154 3.43 -9.64 -3.59
N ALA A 155 3.59 -10.96 -3.46
CA ALA A 155 2.93 -11.72 -2.40
C ALA A 155 3.60 -11.41 -1.07
N VAL A 156 2.95 -10.59 -0.25
CA VAL A 156 3.41 -10.31 1.13
C VAL A 156 2.74 -11.26 2.13
N GLU A 157 1.59 -11.80 1.78
CA GLU A 157 1.02 -13.02 2.38
C GLU A 157 0.53 -13.97 1.28
N SER A 158 0.28 -15.23 1.63
CA SER A 158 -0.17 -16.25 0.68
C SER A 158 -1.00 -17.33 1.38
N GLY A 159 -2.01 -17.85 0.68
CA GLY A 159 -2.80 -18.99 1.12
C GLY A 159 -3.79 -18.66 2.25
N GLY A 160 -4.59 -19.67 2.62
CA GLY A 160 -5.68 -19.52 3.59
C GLY A 160 -5.30 -19.84 5.04
N GLU A 161 -4.06 -20.26 5.31
CA GLU A 161 -3.62 -20.75 6.62
C GLU A 161 -3.76 -19.69 7.73
N LEU A 162 -3.56 -18.43 7.39
CA LEU A 162 -3.67 -17.29 8.31
C LEU A 162 -4.97 -16.49 8.12
N ALA A 163 -5.95 -17.03 7.37
CA ALA A 163 -7.25 -16.41 7.22
C ALA A 163 -7.94 -16.26 8.59
N GLY A 164 -8.71 -15.18 8.76
CA GLY A 164 -9.33 -14.84 10.04
C GLY A 164 -8.36 -14.24 11.08
N THR A 165 -7.06 -14.13 10.77
CA THR A 165 -6.06 -13.52 11.65
C THR A 165 -5.48 -12.25 11.05
N TRP A 166 -5.26 -11.24 11.88
CA TRP A 166 -4.63 -10.00 11.45
C TRP A 166 -3.14 -10.17 11.17
N ARG A 167 -2.71 -9.61 10.05
CA ARG A 167 -1.32 -9.57 9.63
C ARG A 167 -0.87 -8.12 9.54
N TRP A 168 0.35 -7.87 10.01
CA TRP A 168 1.02 -6.59 9.93
C TRP A 168 2.10 -6.69 8.86
N GLU A 169 2.10 -5.73 7.95
CA GLU A 169 3.04 -5.67 6.84
C GLU A 169 3.86 -4.39 6.89
N GLN A 170 5.12 -4.51 6.50
CA GLN A 170 6.04 -3.42 6.32
C GLN A 170 6.85 -3.65 5.05
N ARG A 171 6.85 -2.68 4.13
CA ARG A 171 7.63 -2.75 2.88
C ARG A 171 8.42 -1.46 2.67
N ASN A 172 9.66 -1.61 2.22
CA ASN A 172 10.43 -0.51 1.65
C ASN A 172 10.04 -0.36 0.18
N ILE A 173 9.19 0.62 -0.11
CA ILE A 173 8.63 0.86 -1.45
C ILE A 173 9.75 1.16 -2.45
N ARG A 174 10.77 1.91 -2.05
CA ARG A 174 11.88 2.29 -2.95
C ARG A 174 12.70 1.07 -3.36
N GLU A 175 13.08 0.24 -2.38
CA GLU A 175 13.82 -1.00 -2.65
C GLU A 175 12.99 -1.98 -3.51
N ASP A 176 11.70 -2.12 -3.21
CA ASP A 176 10.81 -2.94 -4.02
C ASP A 176 10.70 -2.40 -5.45
N TYR A 177 10.56 -1.09 -5.63
CA TYR A 177 10.51 -0.49 -6.96
C TYR A 177 11.79 -0.76 -7.75
N LEU A 178 12.96 -0.51 -7.14
CA LEU A 178 14.26 -0.76 -7.75
C LEU A 178 14.42 -2.22 -8.19
N ARG A 179 14.07 -3.16 -7.30
CA ARG A 179 14.14 -4.59 -7.58
C ARG A 179 13.20 -5.04 -8.71
N LEU A 180 12.00 -4.47 -8.76
CA LEU A 180 10.94 -4.88 -9.69
C LEU A 180 11.06 -4.24 -11.07
N PHE A 181 11.58 -3.01 -11.13
CA PHE A 181 11.58 -2.19 -12.33
C PHE A 181 12.98 -1.80 -12.84
N GLY A 182 14.03 -2.04 -12.05
CA GLY A 182 15.42 -1.82 -12.44
C GLY A 182 15.86 -0.36 -12.47
N GLU A 183 15.08 0.56 -11.90
CA GLU A 183 15.38 1.99 -11.88
C GLU A 183 14.85 2.66 -10.60
N GLU A 184 15.30 3.89 -10.32
CA GLU A 184 14.79 4.67 -9.19
C GLU A 184 13.31 5.02 -9.39
N PRO A 185 12.47 4.92 -8.33
CA PRO A 185 11.09 5.35 -8.43
C PRO A 185 10.99 6.86 -8.63
N PRO A 186 10.04 7.34 -9.46
CA PRO A 186 9.59 8.72 -9.35
C PRO A 186 8.80 8.90 -8.05
N LYS A 187 8.31 10.12 -7.80
CA LYS A 187 7.31 10.34 -6.73
C LYS A 187 6.11 9.43 -6.93
N ALA A 188 5.63 8.82 -5.85
CA ALA A 188 4.36 8.12 -5.84
C ALA A 188 3.22 9.15 -5.84
N GLY A 189 2.12 8.83 -6.52
CA GLY A 189 0.94 9.69 -6.66
C GLY A 189 -0.24 9.28 -5.79
N GLY A 190 -0.22 8.07 -5.22
CA GLY A 190 -1.27 7.61 -4.33
C GLY A 190 -1.15 6.16 -3.91
N VAL A 191 -2.03 5.81 -2.98
CA VAL A 191 -2.25 4.45 -2.49
C VAL A 191 -3.67 4.05 -2.83
N ALA A 192 -3.89 2.80 -3.25
CA ALA A 192 -5.23 2.27 -3.45
C ALA A 192 -5.41 0.93 -2.75
N LEU A 193 -6.62 0.69 -2.26
CA LEU A 193 -7.07 -0.59 -1.74
C LEU A 193 -7.99 -1.23 -2.76
N MET A 194 -7.94 -2.55 -2.86
CA MET A 194 -8.92 -3.28 -3.65
C MET A 194 -9.14 -4.67 -3.09
N THR A 195 -10.42 -5.04 -3.04
CA THR A 195 -10.92 -6.41 -2.85
C THR A 195 -11.84 -6.68 -4.03
N ASP A 196 -11.58 -7.75 -4.75
CA ASP A 196 -12.25 -8.04 -6.01
C ASP A 196 -12.49 -9.54 -6.21
N SER A 197 -13.54 -9.83 -6.97
CA SER A 197 -13.98 -11.19 -7.25
C SER A 197 -14.72 -11.33 -8.59
N ASP A 198 -14.48 -10.41 -9.54
CA ASP A 198 -15.21 -10.36 -10.81
C ASP A 198 -14.68 -11.31 -11.88
N ASN A 199 -13.42 -11.76 -11.79
CA ASN A 199 -12.84 -12.70 -12.75
C ASN A 199 -13.29 -14.15 -12.50
N THR A 200 -13.33 -14.56 -11.23
CA THR A 200 -13.73 -15.88 -10.74
C THR A 200 -15.24 -15.98 -10.48
N GLY A 201 -15.90 -14.83 -10.28
CA GLY A 201 -17.31 -14.73 -9.91
C GLY A 201 -17.61 -15.16 -8.47
N GLU A 202 -16.57 -15.33 -7.64
CA GLU A 202 -16.71 -15.73 -6.24
C GLU A 202 -17.00 -14.52 -5.33
N GLU A 203 -16.86 -14.74 -4.02
CA GLU A 203 -16.93 -13.70 -3.01
C GLU A 203 -15.56 -13.48 -2.40
N ALA A 204 -15.26 -12.23 -2.05
CA ALA A 204 -14.05 -11.84 -1.36
C ALA A 204 -14.38 -10.87 -0.23
N LEU A 205 -13.81 -11.13 0.95
CA LEU A 205 -14.03 -10.32 2.15
C LEU A 205 -12.71 -10.07 2.85
N ALA A 206 -12.41 -8.79 3.08
CA ALA A 206 -11.24 -8.34 3.80
C ALA A 206 -11.53 -7.18 4.74
N TRP A 207 -10.58 -6.96 5.64
CA TRP A 207 -10.52 -5.83 6.55
C TRP A 207 -9.14 -5.20 6.45
N TYR A 208 -9.11 -3.88 6.39
CA TYR A 208 -7.90 -3.07 6.36
C TYR A 208 -7.83 -2.22 7.62
N GLY A 209 -6.67 -2.22 8.24
CA GLY A 209 -6.32 -1.30 9.32
C GLY A 209 -5.63 -0.05 8.78
N ASP A 210 -5.12 0.77 9.70
CA ASP A 210 -4.44 2.01 9.36
C ASP A 210 -3.24 1.79 8.43
N ILE A 211 -2.98 2.79 7.60
CA ILE A 211 -1.89 2.80 6.62
C ILE A 211 -1.03 4.01 6.88
N THR A 212 0.27 3.80 6.96
CA THR A 212 1.25 4.87 7.23
C THR A 212 2.44 4.79 6.32
N LEU A 213 3.04 5.96 6.06
CA LEU A 213 4.33 6.13 5.43
C LEU A 213 5.30 6.73 6.45
N SER A 214 6.53 6.28 6.46
CA SER A 214 7.56 6.86 7.31
C SER A 214 8.93 6.89 6.62
N PRO A 215 9.86 7.69 7.15
CA PRO A 215 11.29 7.50 6.93
C PRO A 215 11.75 6.10 7.35
N GLN A 216 12.98 5.77 6.96
CA GLN A 216 13.67 4.54 7.38
C GLN A 216 14.04 4.58 8.86
#